data_AF-A0ABD6B5Y6-F1
#
_entry.id   AF-A0ABD6B5Y6-F1
#
_cell.length_a   1.000
_cell.length_b   1.000
_cell.length_c   1.000
_cell.angle_alpha   90.00
_cell.angle_beta   90.00
_cell.angle_gamma   90.00
#
_symmetry.space_group_name_H-M   'P 1'
#
loop_
_entity.id
_entity.type
_entity.pdbx_description
1 polymer ?
#
loop_
_entity_poly.entity_id
_entity_poly.type
_entity_poly.pdbx_seq_one_letter_code
_entity_poly.pdbx_strand_id
1 'polypeptide(L)'
;MAATVPDGYVAVADESTLREEGRTVASADGTPVVVFHHEGEFRAVNNRCPHMGFPLSEGSVDEGVLTCEWHHARFELSCGDTFDPWADDVESYPVEVVDGTVYVDPDPQRDEPPAVHWAERLEDGLEQNLRLVLAKSAIGLLRADVNPVEPFETATVFGTKYREGGWSSGLTILTALMNRLPDLDEADRERALYQGLVQVASDCADQPPKFDQEAFEATDVPFSRLKAWFRENVEVRDADGAERVLRTAVAADCTPEQLTEMLTAAATDHRYLDTGHRFDHLNKATEALDHVGWDHPETADVLASLVRGLATAERSEELSSWRQPDDLAGRSAESFERLDEMVAEGEGKSWTEPDDFTDRLHSEEPEAVYEALDDAIRGGATVEELARAVAFAAGKRVAQFSTANEFNDWNTVHHTFTYANAVHRAAQRAPTTELYRGVYDAATNVYLDRFLNTPPAPEPSVDESADPDEELQELLHCFEMEGEVNAAGTHAANFLDAGGDPERLKAELGGALLREDTGFHTFQALEAGLRQFDLRDDPDERRVLATAVARYLAAHYPTRREREQTYSIASRLHRGERIHEESGAEGAADD
;
A
#
# COMPACT_ATOMS: atom_id res chain seq x y z
N MET A 1 30.43 27.78 48.87
CA MET A 1 29.41 26.72 49.02
C MET A 1 29.90 25.59 48.13
N ALA A 2 30.00 24.36 48.62
CA ALA A 2 30.36 23.23 47.75
C ALA A 2 29.26 23.12 46.69
N ALA A 3 29.63 23.12 45.42
CA ALA A 3 28.67 22.82 44.36
C ALA A 3 28.22 21.38 44.58
N THR A 4 26.91 21.16 44.62
CA THR A 4 26.32 19.83 44.80
C THR A 4 25.99 19.27 43.43
N VAL A 5 26.47 18.07 43.14
CA VAL A 5 26.09 17.31 41.93
C VAL A 5 24.57 17.14 41.94
N PRO A 6 23.85 17.48 40.85
CA PRO A 6 22.43 17.24 40.76
C PRO A 6 22.10 15.74 40.86
N ASP A 7 20.94 15.39 41.42
CA ASP A 7 20.50 14.00 41.51
C ASP A 7 20.35 13.40 40.10
N GLY A 8 20.83 12.17 39.90
CA GLY A 8 20.77 11.45 38.61
C GLY A 8 21.99 11.61 37.71
N TYR A 9 22.87 12.57 37.99
CA TYR A 9 24.04 12.84 37.14
C TYR A 9 25.17 11.82 37.37
N VAL A 10 25.78 11.35 36.28
CA VAL A 10 26.87 10.36 36.26
C VAL A 10 28.21 11.04 35.98
N ALA A 11 29.24 10.73 36.75
CA ALA A 11 30.59 11.23 36.50
C ALA A 11 31.19 10.56 35.25
N VAL A 12 31.63 11.36 34.27
CA VAL A 12 32.10 10.84 32.96
C VAL A 12 33.56 11.18 32.65
N ALA A 13 34.11 12.27 33.22
CA ALA A 13 35.48 12.69 32.90
C ALA A 13 36.10 13.63 33.96
N ASP A 14 37.43 13.70 33.99
CA ASP A 14 38.16 14.80 34.64
C ASP A 14 38.13 16.05 33.74
N GLU A 15 37.83 17.21 34.33
CA GLU A 15 37.70 18.47 33.60
C GLU A 15 39.00 18.85 32.87
N SER A 16 40.15 18.73 33.56
CA SER A 16 41.43 19.17 33.01
C SER A 16 41.88 18.30 31.84
N THR A 17 41.70 16.99 31.95
CA THR A 17 41.99 16.04 30.87
C THR A 17 41.09 16.30 29.66
N LEU A 18 39.78 16.49 29.87
CA LEU A 18 38.86 16.72 28.75
C LEU A 18 39.13 18.05 28.02
N ARG A 19 39.58 19.08 28.74
CA ARG A 19 40.01 20.34 28.09
C ARG A 19 41.22 20.16 27.18
N GLU A 20 42.16 19.29 27.55
CA GLU A 20 43.37 19.00 26.77
C GLU A 20 43.09 18.08 25.57
N GLU A 21 42.28 17.04 25.77
CA GLU A 21 41.96 16.04 24.73
C GLU A 21 40.88 16.53 23.75
N GLY A 22 40.05 17.49 24.16
CA GLY A 22 38.99 18.10 23.35
C GLY A 22 37.70 17.27 23.27
N ARG A 23 37.77 15.95 23.47
CA ARG A 23 36.59 15.07 23.58
C ARG A 23 36.88 13.80 24.37
N THR A 24 35.84 13.17 24.90
CA THR A 24 35.94 11.83 25.49
C THR A 24 34.64 11.04 25.30
N VAL A 25 34.75 9.71 25.20
CA VAL A 25 33.62 8.80 25.11
C VAL A 25 33.40 8.18 26.49
N ALA A 26 32.15 8.19 26.95
CA ALA A 26 31.78 7.62 28.24
C ALA A 26 30.48 6.79 28.12
N SER A 27 30.21 5.99 29.15
CA SER A 27 28.91 5.35 29.35
C SER A 27 28.25 5.97 30.57
N ALA A 28 27.12 6.64 30.36
CA ALA A 28 26.31 7.22 31.42
C ALA A 28 25.08 6.31 31.62
N ASP A 29 25.09 5.49 32.68
CA ASP A 29 24.07 4.47 32.98
C ASP A 29 23.74 3.52 31.80
N GLY A 30 24.75 3.16 31.01
CA GLY A 30 24.61 2.29 29.84
C GLY A 30 24.37 3.03 28.53
N THR A 31 24.04 4.33 28.58
CA THR A 31 23.91 5.19 27.40
C THR A 31 25.30 5.61 26.89
N PRO A 32 25.67 5.30 25.64
CA PRO A 32 26.95 5.73 25.08
C PRO A 32 26.87 7.23 24.75
N VAL A 33 27.67 8.04 25.44
CA VAL A 33 27.74 9.49 25.23
C VAL A 33 29.13 9.90 24.79
N VAL A 34 29.21 10.97 24.00
CA VAL A 34 30.46 11.69 23.73
C VAL A 34 30.35 13.09 24.29
N VAL A 35 31.36 13.48 25.07
CA VAL A 35 31.47 14.83 25.63
C VAL A 35 32.55 15.57 24.88
N PHE A 36 32.21 16.73 24.31
CA PHE A 36 33.12 17.63 23.64
C PHE A 36 33.43 18.83 24.53
N HIS A 37 34.68 19.29 24.51
CA HIS A 37 35.07 20.60 25.00
C HIS A 37 35.28 21.53 23.80
N HIS A 38 34.33 22.43 23.56
CA HIS A 38 34.33 23.33 22.41
C HIS A 38 33.96 24.74 22.87
N GLU A 39 34.65 25.75 22.35
CA GLU A 39 34.44 27.17 22.68
C GLU A 39 34.41 27.50 24.19
N GLY A 40 35.10 26.70 25.01
CA GLY A 40 35.22 26.87 26.45
C GLY A 40 34.11 26.20 27.27
N GLU A 41 33.16 25.54 26.61
CA GLU A 41 32.03 24.84 27.21
C GLU A 41 32.14 23.32 27.01
N PHE A 42 31.47 22.55 27.88
CA PHE A 42 31.34 21.11 27.75
C PHE A 42 29.95 20.76 27.26
N ARG A 43 29.87 19.97 26.18
CA ARG A 43 28.62 19.56 25.54
C ARG A 43 28.60 18.06 25.38
N ALA A 44 27.53 17.40 25.81
CA ALA A 44 27.37 15.95 25.70
C ALA A 44 26.24 15.63 24.72
N VAL A 45 26.49 14.68 23.82
CA VAL A 45 25.50 14.16 22.88
C VAL A 45 25.59 12.65 22.84
N ASN A 46 24.57 11.99 22.29
CA ASN A 46 24.58 10.55 22.11
C ASN A 46 25.74 10.21 21.19
N ASN A 47 26.58 9.24 21.56
CA ASN A 47 27.70 8.88 20.69
C ASN A 47 27.23 8.19 19.41
N ARG A 48 25.95 7.89 19.27
CA ARG A 48 25.39 7.25 18.08
C ARG A 48 24.74 8.29 17.18
N CYS A 49 25.31 8.46 15.98
CA CYS A 49 24.72 9.32 14.97
C CYS A 49 23.27 8.89 14.68
N PRO A 50 22.27 9.79 14.79
CA PRO A 50 20.88 9.42 14.60
C PRO A 50 20.59 8.89 13.19
N HIS A 51 21.37 9.26 12.17
CA HIS A 51 21.19 8.75 10.80
C HIS A 51 21.35 7.22 10.70
N MET A 52 22.57 6.71 10.84
CA MET A 52 22.88 5.26 10.73
C MET A 52 23.78 4.73 11.85
N GLY A 53 23.87 5.45 12.97
CA GLY A 53 24.49 4.96 14.19
C GLY A 53 26.02 4.86 14.17
N PHE A 54 26.70 5.63 13.33
CA PHE A 54 28.16 5.78 13.41
C PHE A 54 28.58 6.55 14.66
N PRO A 55 29.74 6.24 15.26
CA PRO A 55 30.20 6.95 16.45
C PRO A 55 30.47 8.43 16.16
N LEU A 56 29.75 9.34 16.82
CA LEU A 56 29.95 10.79 16.66
C LEU A 56 31.28 11.24 17.27
N SER A 57 31.87 10.45 18.16
CA SER A 57 33.24 10.59 18.62
C SER A 57 34.28 10.44 17.53
N GLU A 58 33.94 9.90 16.36
CA GLU A 58 34.83 9.88 15.19
C GLU A 58 34.61 11.08 14.26
N GLY A 59 33.57 11.89 14.52
CA GLY A 59 33.26 13.10 13.77
C GLY A 59 34.21 14.26 14.06
N SER A 60 33.88 15.44 13.52
CA SER A 60 34.60 16.70 13.75
C SER A 60 33.66 17.77 14.29
N VAL A 61 34.21 18.70 15.08
CA VAL A 61 33.48 19.88 15.57
C VAL A 61 34.21 21.13 15.10
N ASP A 62 33.50 22.00 14.39
CA ASP A 62 34.00 23.30 13.94
C ASP A 62 32.88 24.35 14.02
N GLU A 63 33.19 25.53 14.56
CA GLU A 63 32.23 26.64 14.77
C GLU A 63 30.87 26.20 15.38
N GLY A 64 30.90 25.33 16.39
CA GLY A 64 29.69 24.80 17.05
C GLY A 64 28.96 23.69 16.29
N VAL A 65 29.45 23.26 15.12
CA VAL A 65 28.80 22.23 14.29
C VAL A 65 29.52 20.90 14.41
N LEU A 66 28.82 19.89 14.91
CA LEU A 66 29.26 18.50 14.93
C LEU A 66 28.94 17.82 13.59
N THR A 67 29.94 17.36 12.86
CA THR A 67 29.79 16.64 11.59
C THR A 67 30.16 15.17 11.76
N CYS A 68 29.22 14.27 11.47
CA CYS A 68 29.47 12.83 11.44
C CYS A 68 30.43 12.45 10.30
N GLU A 69 31.46 11.65 10.57
CA GLU A 69 32.46 11.28 9.55
C GLU A 69 31.90 10.36 8.45
N TRP A 70 30.82 9.61 8.73
CA TRP A 70 30.34 8.59 7.79
C TRP A 70 29.57 9.16 6.60
N HIS A 71 28.48 9.87 6.88
CA HIS A 71 27.59 10.42 5.85
C HIS A 71 27.52 11.95 5.90
N HIS A 72 28.31 12.58 6.78
CA HIS A 72 28.39 14.04 6.92
C HIS A 72 27.08 14.71 7.37
N ALA A 73 26.24 14.02 8.14
CA ALA A 73 25.14 14.64 8.88
C ALA A 73 25.72 15.65 9.89
N ARG A 74 25.13 16.84 9.95
CA ARG A 74 25.60 17.95 10.77
C ARG A 74 24.58 18.31 11.84
N PHE A 75 25.08 18.59 13.04
CA PHE A 75 24.28 18.93 14.21
C PHE A 75 24.82 20.18 14.89
N GLU A 76 23.94 21.03 15.39
CA GLU A 76 24.32 22.08 16.32
C GLU A 76 24.70 21.42 17.65
N LEU A 77 25.92 21.64 18.15
CA LEU A 77 26.48 20.87 19.26
C LEU A 77 25.81 21.17 20.62
N SER A 78 25.22 22.35 20.79
CA SER A 78 24.63 22.79 22.06
C SER A 78 23.23 22.23 22.31
N CYS A 79 22.43 21.99 21.27
CA CYS A 79 21.09 21.42 21.36
C CYS A 79 20.91 20.05 20.67
N GLY A 80 21.72 19.75 19.65
CA GLY A 80 21.64 18.51 18.87
C GLY A 80 20.82 18.60 17.59
N ASP A 81 20.21 19.76 17.31
CA ASP A 81 19.37 19.98 16.13
C ASP A 81 20.15 19.72 14.83
N THR A 82 19.55 18.99 13.91
CA THR A 82 20.13 18.65 12.62
C THR A 82 20.03 19.80 11.62
N PHE A 83 21.08 20.01 10.84
CA PHE A 83 21.02 20.85 9.63
C PHE A 83 20.48 20.09 8.41
N ASP A 84 20.39 18.77 8.54
CA ASP A 84 20.26 17.82 7.45
C ASP A 84 19.02 16.95 7.71
N PRO A 85 17.84 17.26 7.12
CA PRO A 85 16.56 16.63 7.49
C PRO A 85 16.48 15.12 7.16
N TRP A 86 17.42 14.62 6.35
CA TRP A 86 17.61 13.18 6.09
C TRP A 86 18.23 12.42 7.28
N ALA A 87 18.70 13.12 8.30
CA ALA A 87 19.02 12.61 9.63
C ALA A 87 17.99 13.14 10.65
N ASP A 88 17.88 12.47 11.80
CA ASP A 88 17.11 13.00 12.95
C ASP A 88 18.04 13.87 13.82
N ASP A 89 17.49 14.60 14.78
CA ASP A 89 18.30 15.32 15.78
C ASP A 89 19.09 14.33 16.65
N VAL A 90 20.27 14.74 17.09
CA VAL A 90 21.04 13.93 18.05
C VAL A 90 20.61 14.28 19.47
N GLU A 91 20.30 13.27 20.28
CA GLU A 91 19.94 13.48 21.68
C GLU A 91 21.12 14.15 22.43
N SER A 92 20.87 15.35 22.96
CA SER A 92 21.83 16.10 23.78
C SER A 92 21.57 15.86 25.26
N TYR A 93 22.62 15.89 26.07
CA TYR A 93 22.56 15.58 27.49
C TYR A 93 23.07 16.77 28.32
N PRO A 94 22.35 17.19 29.38
CA PRO A 94 22.81 18.20 30.31
C PRO A 94 24.18 17.85 30.92
N VAL A 95 25.07 18.85 31.00
CA VAL A 95 26.42 18.71 31.55
C VAL A 95 26.63 19.68 32.70
N GLU A 96 27.15 19.18 33.81
CA GLU A 96 27.55 19.98 34.97
C GLU A 96 28.99 19.69 35.37
N VAL A 97 29.71 20.72 35.80
CA VAL A 97 31.10 20.59 36.27
C VAL A 97 31.16 20.90 37.76
N VAL A 98 31.51 19.91 38.57
CA VAL A 98 31.57 20.02 40.03
C VAL A 98 32.92 19.55 40.52
N ASP A 99 33.65 20.42 41.21
CA ASP A 99 34.95 20.14 41.83
C ASP A 99 35.97 19.47 40.87
N GLY A 100 35.99 19.91 39.60
CA GLY A 100 36.92 19.41 38.56
C GLY A 100 36.50 18.11 37.88
N THR A 101 35.30 17.61 38.16
CA THR A 101 34.72 16.43 37.49
C THR A 101 33.54 16.86 36.62
N VAL A 102 33.48 16.31 35.41
CA VAL A 102 32.38 16.51 34.45
C VAL A 102 31.32 15.44 34.69
N TYR A 103 30.08 15.88 34.83
CA TYR A 103 28.91 15.04 35.07
C TYR A 103 27.89 15.20 33.95
N VAL A 104 27.22 14.11 33.58
CA VAL A 104 26.18 14.08 32.54
C VAL A 104 24.89 13.52 33.13
N ASP A 105 23.75 14.11 32.79
CA ASP A 105 22.44 13.53 33.04
C ASP A 105 22.10 12.49 31.96
N PRO A 106 22.01 11.19 32.27
CA PRO A 106 21.72 10.15 31.28
C PRO A 106 20.24 10.07 30.87
N ASP A 107 19.33 10.74 31.58
CA ASP A 107 17.88 10.73 31.34
C ASP A 107 17.36 12.16 31.14
N PRO A 108 17.76 12.83 30.03
CA PRO A 108 17.33 14.18 29.76
C PRO A 108 15.81 14.19 29.57
N GLN A 109 15.15 15.22 30.08
CA GLN A 109 13.73 15.41 29.77
C GLN A 109 13.59 15.56 28.27
N ARG A 110 12.87 14.63 27.64
CA ARG A 110 12.48 14.77 26.25
C ARG A 110 11.50 15.91 26.13
N ASP A 111 11.79 16.84 25.22
CA ASP A 111 10.90 17.96 24.92
C ASP A 111 9.55 17.48 24.37
N GLU A 112 9.52 16.29 23.76
CA GLU A 112 8.34 15.76 23.10
C GLU A 112 8.11 14.24 23.26
N PRO A 113 6.85 13.76 23.37
CA PRO A 113 6.53 12.33 23.36
C PRO A 113 6.91 11.63 22.04
N PRO A 114 7.34 10.35 22.06
CA PRO A 114 7.74 9.62 20.85
C PRO A 114 6.70 9.60 19.73
N ALA A 115 5.42 9.51 20.07
CA ALA A 115 4.34 9.50 19.09
C ALA A 115 4.27 10.80 18.28
N VAL A 116 4.51 11.95 18.90
CA VAL A 116 4.47 13.25 18.21
C VAL A 116 5.73 13.42 17.36
N HIS A 117 6.90 13.12 17.91
CA HIS A 117 8.16 13.14 17.17
C HIS A 117 8.08 12.31 15.88
N TRP A 118 7.63 11.05 15.96
CA TRP A 118 7.56 10.20 14.77
C TRP A 118 6.45 10.61 13.79
N ALA A 119 5.42 11.34 14.24
CA ALA A 119 4.42 11.91 13.36
C ALA A 119 4.98 13.10 12.58
N GLU A 120 5.74 14.00 13.21
CA GLU A 120 6.44 15.09 12.53
C GLU A 120 7.47 14.55 11.52
N ARG A 121 8.25 13.54 11.93
CA ARG A 121 9.23 12.88 11.05
C ARG A 121 8.57 12.13 9.89
N LEU A 122 7.36 11.62 10.06
CA LEU A 122 6.58 11.06 8.96
C LEU A 122 6.28 12.13 7.90
N GLU A 123 5.83 13.31 8.31
CA GLU A 123 5.54 14.43 7.40
C GLU A 123 6.79 14.86 6.64
N ASP A 124 7.92 15.08 7.34
CA ASP A 124 9.22 15.37 6.72
C ASP A 124 9.62 14.29 5.70
N GLY A 125 9.42 13.03 6.07
CA GLY A 125 9.75 11.88 5.25
C GLY A 125 8.93 11.83 3.95
N LEU A 126 7.65 12.18 4.03
CA LEU A 126 6.74 12.27 2.88
C LEU A 126 7.12 13.45 1.98
N GLU A 127 7.33 14.64 2.55
CA GLU A 127 7.65 15.87 1.83
C GLU A 127 8.97 15.80 1.07
N GLN A 128 9.99 15.21 1.70
CA GLN A 128 11.36 15.17 1.17
C GLN A 128 11.71 13.82 0.52
N ASN A 129 10.77 12.88 0.46
CA ASN A 129 10.95 11.52 -0.06
C ASN A 129 12.13 10.77 0.59
N LEU A 130 12.18 10.76 1.92
CA LEU A 130 13.30 10.24 2.72
C LEU A 130 13.02 8.83 3.24
N ARG A 131 13.43 7.81 2.49
CA ARG A 131 13.12 6.38 2.80
C ARG A 131 13.51 5.95 4.21
N LEU A 132 14.70 6.31 4.68
CA LEU A 132 15.14 5.88 6.02
C LEU A 132 14.33 6.57 7.14
N VAL A 133 13.95 7.84 6.93
CA VAL A 133 13.10 8.58 7.87
C VAL A 133 11.70 7.98 7.89
N LEU A 134 11.12 7.66 6.73
CA LEU A 134 9.84 6.95 6.63
C LEU A 134 9.87 5.57 7.33
N ALA A 135 10.95 4.80 7.15
CA ALA A 135 11.10 3.51 7.82
C ALA A 135 11.14 3.66 9.35
N LYS A 136 11.93 4.60 9.86
CA LYS A 136 12.01 4.88 11.30
C LYS A 136 10.71 5.39 11.87
N SER A 137 10.00 6.23 11.12
CA SER A 137 8.70 6.79 11.53
C SER A 137 7.63 5.72 11.60
N ALA A 138 7.55 4.83 10.59
CA ALA A 138 6.63 3.69 10.61
C ALA A 138 6.87 2.78 11.83
N ILE A 139 8.13 2.42 12.10
CA ILE A 139 8.50 1.61 13.26
C ILE A 139 8.20 2.37 14.57
N GLY A 140 8.61 3.64 14.63
CA GLY A 140 8.52 4.47 15.81
C GLY A 140 7.08 4.74 16.26
N LEU A 141 6.18 5.02 15.30
CA LEU A 141 4.75 5.21 15.56
C LEU A 141 4.11 3.92 16.11
N LEU A 142 4.31 2.78 15.44
CA LEU A 142 3.69 1.53 15.88
C LEU A 142 4.22 1.06 17.25
N ARG A 143 5.52 1.23 17.51
CA ARG A 143 6.11 0.92 18.84
C ARG A 143 5.73 1.92 19.92
N ALA A 144 5.24 3.10 19.55
CA ALA A 144 4.64 4.06 20.47
C ALA A 144 3.13 3.82 20.67
N ASP A 145 2.62 2.65 20.25
CA ASP A 145 1.21 2.24 20.31
C ASP A 145 0.26 3.18 19.54
N VAL A 146 0.76 3.91 18.54
CA VAL A 146 -0.07 4.74 17.65
C VAL A 146 -0.90 3.83 16.76
N ASN A 147 -2.18 4.16 16.59
CA ASN A 147 -3.08 3.42 15.71
C ASN A 147 -2.57 3.54 14.25
N PRO A 148 -2.36 2.43 13.51
CA PRO A 148 -1.91 2.47 12.11
C PRO A 148 -2.79 3.31 11.16
N VAL A 149 -4.06 3.55 11.52
CA VAL A 149 -4.94 4.44 10.77
C VAL A 149 -4.43 5.89 10.74
N GLU A 150 -3.76 6.36 11.81
CA GLU A 150 -3.25 7.75 11.89
C GLU A 150 -2.17 8.03 10.83
N PRO A 151 -1.05 7.27 10.73
CA PRO A 151 -0.08 7.49 9.65
C PRO A 151 -0.65 7.17 8.25
N PHE A 152 -1.62 6.26 8.16
CA PHE A 152 -2.35 5.98 6.92
C PHE A 152 -3.15 7.21 6.46
N GLU A 153 -3.86 7.87 7.37
CA GLU A 153 -4.62 9.10 7.13
C GLU A 153 -3.69 10.22 6.68
N THR A 154 -2.60 10.49 7.41
CA THR A 154 -1.60 11.51 7.06
C THR A 154 -1.09 11.30 5.64
N ALA A 155 -0.68 10.09 5.30
CA ALA A 155 -0.19 9.78 3.95
C ALA A 155 -1.28 9.83 2.87
N THR A 156 -2.52 9.46 3.21
CA THR A 156 -3.66 9.56 2.28
C THR A 156 -3.93 11.02 1.92
N VAL A 157 -4.05 11.90 2.92
CA VAL A 157 -4.26 13.34 2.74
C VAL A 157 -3.08 13.98 1.99
N PHE A 158 -1.84 13.61 2.35
CA PHE A 158 -0.65 14.06 1.66
C PHE A 158 -0.69 13.67 0.17
N GLY A 159 -0.96 12.40 -0.14
CA GLY A 159 -0.97 11.88 -1.51
C GLY A 159 -2.09 12.44 -2.39
N THR A 160 -3.23 12.82 -1.81
CA THR A 160 -4.32 13.45 -2.57
C THR A 160 -4.02 14.91 -2.89
N LYS A 161 -3.24 15.58 -2.03
CA LYS A 161 -2.91 17.01 -2.14
C LYS A 161 -1.67 17.27 -2.98
N TYR A 162 -0.60 16.54 -2.78
CA TYR A 162 0.71 16.84 -3.38
C TYR A 162 0.96 16.15 -4.72
N ARG A 163 -0.12 15.82 -5.44
CA ARG A 163 -0.05 15.26 -6.79
C ARG A 163 -1.15 15.82 -7.68
N GLU A 164 -0.80 16.72 -8.60
CA GLU A 164 -1.74 17.35 -9.56
C GLU A 164 -2.50 16.32 -10.44
N GLY A 165 -1.87 15.17 -10.70
CA GLY A 165 -2.49 14.05 -11.41
C GLY A 165 -3.55 13.28 -10.60
N GLY A 166 -3.72 13.59 -9.32
CA GLY A 166 -4.67 12.93 -8.43
C GLY A 166 -4.25 11.51 -8.01
N TRP A 167 -5.21 10.64 -7.75
CA TRP A 167 -5.00 9.27 -7.24
C TRP A 167 -4.13 8.42 -8.19
N SER A 168 -3.20 7.64 -7.61
CA SER A 168 -2.19 6.86 -8.34
C SER A 168 -1.75 5.62 -7.54
N SER A 169 -0.77 4.89 -8.09
CA SER A 169 -0.18 3.67 -7.54
C SER A 169 0.18 3.75 -6.06
N GLY A 170 0.76 4.85 -5.57
CA GLY A 170 1.20 4.99 -4.18
C GLY A 170 0.05 4.85 -3.18
N LEU A 171 -1.03 5.60 -3.39
CA LEU A 171 -2.23 5.53 -2.55
C LEU A 171 -2.96 4.18 -2.71
N THR A 172 -2.96 3.61 -3.92
CA THR A 172 -3.48 2.26 -4.17
C THR A 172 -2.72 1.19 -3.39
N ILE A 173 -1.39 1.22 -3.39
CA ILE A 173 -0.53 0.28 -2.63
C ILE A 173 -0.76 0.46 -1.13
N LEU A 174 -0.71 1.71 -0.64
CA LEU A 174 -0.93 2.01 0.78
C LEU A 174 -2.29 1.47 1.25
N THR A 175 -3.35 1.69 0.47
CA THR A 175 -4.70 1.18 0.79
C THR A 175 -4.77 -0.35 0.73
N ALA A 176 -4.16 -0.97 -0.29
CA ALA A 176 -4.13 -2.43 -0.40
C ALA A 176 -3.41 -3.08 0.80
N LEU A 177 -2.31 -2.48 1.25
CA LEU A 177 -1.59 -2.93 2.45
C LEU A 177 -2.41 -2.70 3.73
N MET A 178 -3.09 -1.56 3.86
CA MET A 178 -3.96 -1.28 5.00
C MET A 178 -5.12 -2.30 5.10
N ASN A 179 -5.71 -2.69 3.96
CA ASN A 179 -6.75 -3.71 3.90
C ASN A 179 -6.30 -5.10 4.35
N ARG A 180 -5.00 -5.40 4.28
CA ARG A 180 -4.39 -6.70 4.62
C ARG A 180 -3.56 -6.63 5.92
N LEU A 181 -3.47 -5.46 6.56
CA LEU A 181 -2.72 -5.29 7.81
C LEU A 181 -3.14 -6.28 8.92
N PRO A 182 -4.43 -6.64 9.08
CA PRO A 182 -4.85 -7.65 10.06
C PRO A 182 -4.30 -9.06 9.79
N ASP A 183 -3.99 -9.40 8.53
CA ASP A 183 -3.44 -10.70 8.15
C ASP A 183 -1.95 -10.85 8.51
N LEU A 184 -1.28 -9.74 8.90
CA LEU A 184 0.17 -9.70 9.11
C LEU A 184 0.57 -9.78 10.59
N ASP A 185 1.74 -10.37 10.83
CA ASP A 185 2.44 -10.34 12.12
C ASP A 185 2.97 -8.93 12.44
N GLU A 186 3.26 -8.67 13.71
CA GLU A 186 3.68 -7.33 14.21
C GLU A 186 4.85 -6.71 13.42
N ALA A 187 5.91 -7.48 13.18
CA ALA A 187 7.09 -7.00 12.44
C ALA A 187 6.82 -6.77 10.94
N ASP A 188 5.77 -7.37 10.39
CA ASP A 188 5.36 -7.18 9.00
C ASP A 188 4.31 -6.07 8.87
N ARG A 189 3.59 -5.71 9.94
CA ARG A 189 2.77 -4.49 9.98
C ARG A 189 3.64 -3.23 9.88
N GLU A 190 4.76 -3.20 10.60
CA GLU A 190 5.77 -2.13 10.49
C GLU A 190 6.28 -2.00 9.03
N ARG A 191 6.59 -3.13 8.37
CA ARG A 191 7.01 -3.15 6.96
C ARG A 191 5.91 -2.71 6.00
N ALA A 192 4.68 -3.16 6.21
CA ALA A 192 3.55 -2.82 5.35
C ALA A 192 3.29 -1.31 5.34
N LEU A 193 3.30 -0.69 6.52
CA LEU A 193 3.18 0.75 6.62
C LEU A 193 4.34 1.44 5.89
N TYR A 194 5.58 1.04 6.15
CA TYR A 194 6.76 1.60 5.46
C TYR A 194 6.69 1.46 3.93
N GLN A 195 6.32 0.29 3.41
CA GLN A 195 6.18 0.04 1.97
C GLN A 195 5.15 0.98 1.34
N GLY A 196 3.98 1.14 1.96
CA GLY A 196 2.95 2.07 1.48
C GLY A 196 3.42 3.53 1.51
N LEU A 197 4.04 3.96 2.61
CA LEU A 197 4.52 5.34 2.78
C LEU A 197 5.58 5.73 1.75
N VAL A 198 6.56 4.87 1.47
CA VAL A 198 7.58 5.13 0.45
C VAL A 198 6.98 5.31 -0.93
N GLN A 199 5.95 4.52 -1.26
CA GLN A 199 5.30 4.61 -2.56
C GLN A 199 4.50 5.90 -2.70
N VAL A 200 3.80 6.34 -1.66
CA VAL A 200 3.12 7.65 -1.63
C VAL A 200 4.13 8.80 -1.78
N ALA A 201 5.22 8.79 -1.00
CA ALA A 201 6.26 9.81 -1.09
C ALA A 201 6.90 9.85 -2.49
N SER A 202 7.18 8.69 -3.07
CA SER A 202 7.76 8.58 -4.42
C SER A 202 6.81 9.06 -5.52
N ASP A 203 5.51 8.77 -5.40
CA ASP A 203 4.49 9.22 -6.35
C ASP A 203 4.27 10.74 -6.33
N CYS A 204 4.55 11.40 -5.19
CA CYS A 204 4.41 12.84 -5.00
C CYS A 204 5.71 13.61 -5.22
N ALA A 205 6.87 12.94 -5.19
CA ALA A 205 8.16 13.57 -5.39
C ALA A 205 8.21 14.32 -6.74
N ASP A 206 8.70 15.56 -6.68
CA ASP A 206 8.78 16.47 -7.83
C ASP A 206 7.42 16.76 -8.54
N GLN A 207 6.28 16.45 -7.90
CA GLN A 207 4.96 16.80 -8.42
C GLN A 207 4.47 18.15 -7.89
N PRO A 208 3.77 18.95 -8.71
CA PRO A 208 3.05 20.11 -8.19
C PRO A 208 1.83 19.66 -7.36
N PRO A 209 1.44 20.43 -6.33
CA PRO A 209 0.21 20.15 -5.61
C PRO A 209 -1.01 20.37 -6.49
N LYS A 210 -2.08 19.67 -6.16
CA LYS A 210 -3.41 19.89 -6.71
C LYS A 210 -4.01 21.16 -6.10
N PHE A 211 -4.69 21.96 -6.92
CA PHE A 211 -5.47 23.10 -6.48
C PHE A 211 -6.95 22.80 -6.69
N ASP A 212 -7.68 22.77 -5.59
CA ASP A 212 -9.05 22.28 -5.58
C ASP A 212 -10.10 23.34 -5.96
N GLN A 213 -11.23 22.85 -6.48
CA GLN A 213 -12.42 23.68 -6.70
C GLN A 213 -13.21 23.85 -5.39
N GLU A 214 -13.96 24.95 -5.27
CA GLU A 214 -14.93 25.11 -4.18
C GLU A 214 -16.27 24.48 -4.55
N ALA A 215 -17.00 23.96 -3.55
CA ALA A 215 -18.40 23.54 -3.72
C ALA A 215 -19.32 24.70 -4.17
N PHE A 216 -20.52 24.37 -4.62
CA PHE A 216 -21.56 25.38 -4.83
C PHE A 216 -22.12 25.90 -3.49
N GLU A 217 -22.57 27.16 -3.48
CA GLU A 217 -23.32 27.71 -2.34
C GLU A 217 -24.68 27.00 -2.14
N ALA A 218 -25.25 26.47 -3.22
CA ALA A 218 -26.52 25.75 -3.19
C ALA A 218 -26.28 24.27 -2.85
N THR A 219 -26.67 23.86 -1.64
CA THR A 219 -26.53 22.48 -1.15
C THR A 219 -27.85 21.70 -1.20
N ASP A 220 -28.98 22.38 -1.40
CA ASP A 220 -30.33 21.82 -1.54
C ASP A 220 -30.61 21.28 -2.97
N VAL A 221 -29.58 20.75 -3.64
CA VAL A 221 -29.67 20.13 -4.96
C VAL A 221 -29.97 18.64 -4.80
N PRO A 222 -31.02 18.09 -5.44
CA PRO A 222 -31.30 16.65 -5.36
C PRO A 222 -30.14 15.82 -5.90
N PHE A 223 -29.81 14.72 -5.21
CA PHE A 223 -28.74 13.80 -5.61
C PHE A 223 -28.83 13.37 -7.08
N SER A 224 -30.03 13.04 -7.58
CA SER A 224 -30.22 12.63 -8.98
C SER A 224 -29.76 13.71 -9.99
N ARG A 225 -29.85 14.99 -9.62
CA ARG A 225 -29.37 16.11 -10.44
C ARG A 225 -27.86 16.25 -10.33
N LEU A 226 -27.28 16.10 -9.14
CA LEU A 226 -25.82 16.10 -8.94
C LEU A 226 -25.17 14.95 -9.72
N LYS A 227 -25.72 13.73 -9.61
CA LYS A 227 -25.27 12.54 -10.37
C LYS A 227 -25.30 12.82 -11.89
N ALA A 228 -26.38 13.40 -12.40
CA ALA A 228 -26.50 13.74 -13.81
C ALA A 228 -25.49 14.79 -14.26
N TRP A 229 -25.29 15.86 -13.49
CA TRP A 229 -24.28 16.88 -13.79
C TRP A 229 -22.87 16.33 -13.76
N PHE A 230 -22.53 15.51 -12.76
CA PHE A 230 -21.21 14.90 -12.65
C PHE A 230 -20.87 14.08 -13.90
N ARG A 231 -21.78 13.18 -14.29
CA ARG A 231 -21.63 12.33 -15.49
C ARG A 231 -21.50 13.15 -16.77
N GLU A 232 -22.32 14.19 -16.95
CA GLU A 232 -22.23 15.06 -18.13
C GLU A 232 -20.88 15.78 -18.21
N ASN A 233 -20.36 16.29 -17.08
CA ASN A 233 -19.03 16.92 -17.06
C ASN A 233 -17.91 15.92 -17.39
N VAL A 234 -17.98 14.69 -16.86
CA VAL A 234 -17.04 13.62 -17.20
C VAL A 234 -17.13 13.27 -18.70
N GLU A 235 -18.34 13.17 -19.27
CA GLU A 235 -18.56 12.87 -20.69
C GLU A 235 -17.85 13.89 -21.60
N VAL A 236 -18.03 15.18 -21.30
CA VAL A 236 -17.44 16.28 -22.09
C VAL A 236 -16.00 16.61 -21.69
N ARG A 237 -15.39 15.79 -20.82
CA ARG A 237 -14.02 15.93 -20.32
C ARG A 237 -13.76 17.25 -19.57
N ASP A 238 -14.77 17.78 -18.88
CA ASP A 238 -14.68 18.95 -18.00
C ASP A 238 -14.38 18.51 -16.55
N ALA A 239 -13.10 18.32 -16.24
CA ALA A 239 -12.66 17.90 -14.92
C ALA A 239 -12.98 18.94 -13.82
N ASP A 240 -12.88 20.24 -14.13
CA ASP A 240 -13.16 21.31 -13.17
C ASP A 240 -14.64 21.32 -12.78
N GLY A 241 -15.52 21.21 -13.78
CA GLY A 241 -16.96 21.12 -13.57
C GLY A 241 -17.37 19.86 -12.80
N ALA A 242 -16.79 18.71 -13.15
CA ALA A 242 -17.03 17.45 -12.45
C ALA A 242 -16.57 17.50 -10.99
N GLU A 243 -15.39 18.05 -10.71
CA GLU A 243 -14.86 18.19 -9.36
C GLU A 243 -15.77 19.07 -8.50
N ARG A 244 -16.18 20.20 -9.06
CA ARG A 244 -17.07 21.13 -8.36
C ARG A 244 -18.42 20.51 -8.00
N VAL A 245 -18.98 19.68 -8.89
CA VAL A 245 -20.22 18.93 -8.61
C VAL A 245 -20.00 17.89 -7.51
N LEU A 246 -18.91 17.12 -7.58
CA LEU A 246 -18.59 16.10 -6.59
C LEU A 246 -18.39 16.69 -5.18
N ARG A 247 -17.65 17.79 -5.09
CA ARG A 247 -17.46 18.53 -3.82
C ARG A 247 -18.78 19.07 -3.29
N THR A 248 -19.69 19.51 -4.17
CA THR A 248 -21.04 19.90 -3.77
C THR A 248 -21.84 18.70 -3.24
N ALA A 249 -21.69 17.52 -3.83
CA ALA A 249 -22.36 16.32 -3.34
C ALA A 249 -21.90 15.93 -1.93
N VAL A 250 -20.60 16.02 -1.65
CA VAL A 250 -20.06 15.82 -0.29
C VAL A 250 -20.61 16.90 0.67
N ALA A 251 -20.56 18.17 0.28
CA ALA A 251 -21.09 19.29 1.08
C ALA A 251 -22.63 19.28 1.28
N ALA A 252 -23.36 18.50 0.49
CA ALA A 252 -24.80 18.29 0.60
C ALA A 252 -25.14 17.03 1.43
N ASP A 253 -24.16 16.48 2.17
CA ASP A 253 -24.30 15.27 3.00
C ASP A 253 -24.81 14.05 2.20
N CYS A 254 -24.41 13.90 0.93
CA CYS A 254 -24.67 12.67 0.19
C CYS A 254 -24.03 11.47 0.89
N THR A 255 -24.77 10.36 0.98
CA THR A 255 -24.27 9.17 1.68
C THR A 255 -23.08 8.53 0.96
N PRO A 256 -22.26 7.70 1.64
CA PRO A 256 -21.21 6.92 1.00
C PRO A 256 -21.70 6.08 -0.19
N GLU A 257 -22.90 5.51 -0.08
CA GLU A 257 -23.57 4.76 -1.15
C GLU A 257 -23.87 5.66 -2.36
N GLN A 258 -24.43 6.86 -2.13
CA GLN A 258 -24.72 7.83 -3.19
C GLN A 258 -23.46 8.37 -3.88
N LEU A 259 -22.41 8.67 -3.12
CA LEU A 259 -21.14 9.12 -3.67
C LEU A 259 -20.47 8.01 -4.50
N THR A 260 -20.53 6.77 -4.01
CA THR A 260 -20.04 5.60 -4.74
C THR A 260 -20.84 5.39 -6.03
N GLU A 261 -22.17 5.44 -5.96
CA GLU A 261 -23.06 5.34 -7.13
C GLU A 261 -22.74 6.42 -8.18
N MET A 262 -22.50 7.66 -7.76
CA MET A 262 -22.15 8.75 -8.67
C MET A 262 -20.86 8.46 -9.44
N LEU A 263 -19.82 8.01 -8.73
CA LEU A 263 -18.51 7.74 -9.31
C LEU A 263 -18.54 6.49 -10.19
N THR A 264 -19.17 5.40 -9.75
CA THR A 264 -19.22 4.15 -10.50
C THR A 264 -20.07 4.26 -11.75
N ALA A 265 -21.16 5.04 -11.72
CA ALA A 265 -21.95 5.34 -12.91
C ALA A 265 -21.12 6.07 -13.97
N ALA A 266 -20.33 7.08 -13.58
CA ALA A 266 -19.44 7.79 -14.50
C ALA A 266 -18.30 6.89 -15.03
N ALA A 267 -17.71 6.07 -14.15
CA ALA A 267 -16.63 5.16 -14.51
C ALA A 267 -17.06 4.03 -15.46
N THR A 268 -18.37 3.74 -15.54
CA THR A 268 -18.94 2.67 -16.39
C THR A 268 -19.82 3.21 -17.52
N ASP A 269 -19.85 4.53 -17.75
CA ASP A 269 -20.48 5.09 -18.95
C ASP A 269 -19.70 4.72 -20.22
N HIS A 270 -18.38 4.55 -20.10
CA HIS A 270 -17.48 4.04 -21.14
C HIS A 270 -16.82 2.73 -20.69
N ARG A 271 -16.24 1.98 -21.62
CA ARG A 271 -15.74 0.63 -21.37
C ARG A 271 -14.32 0.68 -20.81
N TYR A 272 -14.12 0.02 -19.68
CA TYR A 272 -12.80 -0.39 -19.18
C TYR A 272 -11.73 0.72 -19.27
N LEU A 273 -12.01 1.83 -18.59
CA LEU A 273 -11.23 3.08 -18.65
C LEU A 273 -9.77 2.90 -18.22
N ASP A 274 -8.83 3.35 -19.05
CA ASP A 274 -7.37 3.15 -18.86
C ASP A 274 -7.03 1.73 -18.41
N THR A 275 -7.41 0.74 -19.21
CA THR A 275 -7.22 -0.70 -18.92
C THR A 275 -7.76 -1.13 -17.55
N GLY A 276 -8.82 -0.48 -17.06
CA GLY A 276 -9.47 -0.77 -15.78
C GLY A 276 -8.93 0.02 -14.59
N HIS A 277 -7.81 0.76 -14.71
CA HIS A 277 -7.19 1.45 -13.58
C HIS A 277 -8.10 2.49 -12.93
N ARG A 278 -8.96 3.17 -13.69
CA ARG A 278 -9.82 4.22 -13.11
C ARG A 278 -10.87 3.66 -12.16
N PHE A 279 -11.39 2.48 -12.47
CA PHE A 279 -12.34 1.82 -11.59
C PHE A 279 -11.65 1.22 -10.35
N ASP A 280 -10.44 0.68 -10.52
CA ASP A 280 -9.63 0.22 -9.38
C ASP A 280 -9.27 1.38 -8.43
N HIS A 281 -8.78 2.50 -8.96
CA HIS A 281 -8.45 3.69 -8.15
C HIS A 281 -9.68 4.20 -7.39
N LEU A 282 -10.85 4.24 -8.04
CA LEU A 282 -12.12 4.57 -7.40
C LEU A 282 -12.39 3.62 -6.23
N ASN A 283 -12.30 2.31 -6.45
CA ASN A 283 -12.52 1.33 -5.38
C ASN A 283 -11.54 1.55 -4.22
N LYS A 284 -10.25 1.76 -4.51
CA LYS A 284 -9.23 1.99 -3.49
C LYS A 284 -9.45 3.30 -2.73
N ALA A 285 -9.86 4.37 -3.38
CA ALA A 285 -10.24 5.60 -2.70
C ALA A 285 -11.42 5.39 -1.74
N THR A 286 -12.44 4.63 -2.15
CA THR A 286 -13.57 4.32 -1.25
C THR A 286 -13.17 3.40 -0.09
N GLU A 287 -12.24 2.46 -0.30
CA GLU A 287 -11.69 1.62 0.78
C GLU A 287 -10.81 2.43 1.74
N ALA A 288 -10.06 3.42 1.25
CA ALA A 288 -9.31 4.33 2.11
C ALA A 288 -10.24 5.14 3.04
N LEU A 289 -11.39 5.60 2.52
CA LEU A 289 -12.42 6.26 3.33
C LEU A 289 -13.12 5.31 4.31
N ASP A 290 -13.16 4.01 4.06
CA ASP A 290 -13.65 3.04 5.04
C ASP A 290 -12.71 2.94 6.26
N HIS A 291 -11.42 3.24 6.09
CA HIS A 291 -10.44 3.29 7.19
C HIS A 291 -10.39 4.66 7.87
N VAL A 292 -10.30 5.75 7.10
CA VAL A 292 -10.18 7.13 7.62
C VAL A 292 -11.52 7.65 8.17
N GLY A 293 -12.63 7.22 7.56
CA GLY A 293 -13.97 7.70 7.84
C GLY A 293 -14.51 8.61 6.72
N TRP A 294 -15.77 8.39 6.35
CA TRP A 294 -16.46 9.15 5.30
C TRP A 294 -16.92 10.55 5.74
N ASP A 295 -16.94 10.83 7.05
CA ASP A 295 -17.23 12.15 7.61
C ASP A 295 -15.95 13.00 7.79
N HIS A 296 -14.81 12.52 7.28
CA HIS A 296 -13.52 13.20 7.41
C HIS A 296 -13.53 14.53 6.62
N PRO A 297 -12.91 15.61 7.14
CA PRO A 297 -12.87 16.90 6.43
C PRO A 297 -12.33 16.82 5.00
N GLU A 298 -11.40 15.90 4.77
CA GLU A 298 -10.73 15.70 3.48
C GLU A 298 -11.43 14.67 2.56
N THR A 299 -12.63 14.17 2.92
CA THR A 299 -13.37 13.23 2.06
C THR A 299 -13.59 13.78 0.65
N ALA A 300 -13.87 15.08 0.53
CA ALA A 300 -13.98 15.75 -0.76
C ALA A 300 -12.69 15.68 -1.58
N ASP A 301 -11.54 15.83 -0.94
CA ASP A 301 -10.22 15.85 -1.57
C ASP A 301 -9.82 14.45 -2.07
N VAL A 302 -10.08 13.43 -1.23
CA VAL A 302 -9.90 12.01 -1.61
C VAL A 302 -10.70 11.69 -2.86
N LEU A 303 -11.99 11.98 -2.89
CA LEU A 303 -12.83 11.66 -4.05
C LEU A 303 -12.52 12.55 -5.26
N ALA A 304 -12.22 13.84 -5.05
CA ALA A 304 -11.85 14.76 -6.12
C ALA A 304 -10.53 14.37 -6.80
N SER A 305 -9.64 13.67 -6.11
CA SER A 305 -8.39 13.16 -6.69
C SER A 305 -8.63 12.13 -7.82
N LEU A 306 -9.84 11.58 -7.95
CA LEU A 306 -10.21 10.64 -9.02
C LEU A 306 -10.69 11.35 -10.30
N VAL A 307 -11.19 12.58 -10.17
CA VAL A 307 -12.02 13.23 -11.19
C VAL A 307 -11.26 13.45 -12.49
N ARG A 308 -10.03 13.97 -12.40
CA ARG A 308 -9.19 14.19 -13.59
C ARG A 308 -8.99 12.89 -14.34
N GLY A 309 -8.68 11.80 -13.64
CA GLY A 309 -8.52 10.47 -14.24
C GLY A 309 -9.77 10.01 -14.97
N LEU A 310 -10.96 10.15 -14.37
CA LEU A 310 -12.23 9.78 -15.00
C LEU A 310 -12.52 10.62 -16.26
N ALA A 311 -12.29 11.93 -16.22
CA ALA A 311 -12.55 12.83 -17.34
C ALA A 311 -11.56 12.67 -18.50
N THR A 312 -10.29 12.29 -18.21
CA THR A 312 -9.24 12.23 -19.23
C THR A 312 -8.92 10.83 -19.73
N ALA A 313 -9.54 9.78 -19.19
CA ALA A 313 -9.23 8.40 -19.53
C ALA A 313 -9.35 8.09 -21.04
N GLU A 314 -8.53 7.12 -21.46
CA GLU A 314 -8.73 6.34 -22.67
C GLU A 314 -9.92 5.40 -22.47
N ARG A 315 -10.71 5.23 -23.53
CA ARG A 315 -11.95 4.47 -23.55
C ARG A 315 -11.73 3.20 -24.37
N SER A 316 -11.86 2.02 -23.78
CA SER A 316 -11.48 0.76 -24.44
C SER A 316 -12.31 0.47 -25.69
N GLU A 317 -13.55 0.97 -25.78
CA GLU A 317 -14.39 0.89 -26.98
C GLU A 317 -13.84 1.65 -28.20
N GLU A 318 -12.81 2.49 -28.02
CA GLU A 318 -12.12 3.18 -29.11
C GLU A 318 -10.95 2.32 -29.67
N LEU A 319 -10.58 1.25 -28.96
CA LEU A 319 -9.43 0.40 -29.29
C LEU A 319 -9.78 -0.73 -30.27
N SER A 320 -8.79 -1.14 -31.05
CA SER A 320 -8.95 -2.23 -32.02
C SER A 320 -9.28 -3.56 -31.34
N SER A 321 -8.76 -3.82 -30.14
CA SER A 321 -8.99 -5.07 -29.39
C SER A 321 -10.45 -5.28 -29.01
N TRP A 322 -11.23 -4.20 -28.85
CA TRP A 322 -12.66 -4.23 -28.52
C TRP A 322 -13.58 -4.15 -29.73
N ARG A 323 -13.02 -3.88 -30.91
CA ARG A 323 -13.78 -3.65 -32.14
C ARG A 323 -13.53 -4.72 -33.21
N GLN A 324 -12.43 -5.46 -33.12
CA GLN A 324 -11.99 -6.41 -34.14
C GLN A 324 -11.32 -7.65 -33.52
N PRO A 325 -11.53 -8.85 -34.09
CA PRO A 325 -12.41 -9.15 -35.23
C PRO A 325 -13.90 -9.08 -34.85
N ASP A 326 -14.22 -9.24 -33.58
CA ASP A 326 -15.58 -9.12 -33.03
C ASP A 326 -15.80 -7.71 -32.46
N ASP A 327 -16.97 -7.12 -32.72
CA ASP A 327 -17.36 -5.82 -32.16
C ASP A 327 -17.92 -5.99 -30.74
N LEU A 328 -17.05 -6.23 -29.77
CA LEU A 328 -17.39 -6.44 -28.36
C LEU A 328 -18.02 -5.19 -27.75
N ALA A 329 -17.53 -4.00 -28.10
CA ALA A 329 -18.12 -2.74 -27.66
C ALA A 329 -19.56 -2.56 -28.19
N GLY A 330 -19.82 -2.93 -29.45
CA GLY A 330 -21.16 -2.95 -30.03
C GLY A 330 -22.09 -3.92 -29.29
N ARG A 331 -21.62 -5.14 -29.01
CA ARG A 331 -22.37 -6.15 -28.24
C ARG A 331 -22.71 -5.69 -26.83
N SER A 332 -21.75 -5.08 -26.12
CA SER A 332 -21.99 -4.43 -24.83
C SER A 332 -23.10 -3.38 -24.91
N ALA A 333 -23.06 -2.50 -25.92
CA ALA A 333 -24.10 -1.50 -26.13
C ALA A 333 -25.50 -2.13 -26.34
N GLU A 334 -25.59 -3.21 -27.13
CA GLU A 334 -26.85 -3.94 -27.35
C GLU A 334 -27.42 -4.57 -26.07
N SER A 335 -26.58 -5.12 -25.18
CA SER A 335 -27.03 -5.59 -23.87
C SER A 335 -27.44 -4.43 -22.96
N PHE A 336 -26.75 -3.29 -22.99
CA PHE A 336 -27.06 -2.13 -22.15
C PHE A 336 -28.37 -1.45 -22.53
N GLU A 337 -28.75 -1.43 -23.80
CA GLU A 337 -30.07 -0.93 -24.24
C GLU A 337 -31.23 -1.74 -23.66
N ARG A 338 -30.99 -3.02 -23.31
CA ARG A 338 -31.99 -3.96 -22.78
C ARG A 338 -31.83 -4.21 -21.27
N LEU A 339 -30.88 -3.54 -20.61
CA LEU A 339 -30.48 -3.86 -19.24
C LEU A 339 -31.63 -3.67 -18.24
N ASP A 340 -32.33 -2.53 -18.31
CA ASP A 340 -33.49 -2.27 -17.43
C ASP A 340 -34.62 -3.29 -17.64
N GLU A 341 -34.84 -3.75 -18.87
CA GLU A 341 -35.81 -4.81 -19.20
C GLU A 341 -35.37 -6.14 -18.60
N MET A 342 -34.10 -6.54 -18.78
CA MET A 342 -33.57 -7.78 -18.23
C MET A 342 -33.62 -7.81 -16.70
N VAL A 343 -33.29 -6.71 -16.03
CA VAL A 343 -33.41 -6.59 -14.57
C VAL A 343 -34.86 -6.71 -14.13
N ALA A 344 -35.79 -6.03 -14.82
CA ALA A 344 -37.23 -6.13 -14.54
C ALA A 344 -37.77 -7.56 -14.74
N GLU A 345 -37.27 -8.31 -15.73
CA GLU A 345 -37.61 -9.72 -15.90
C GLU A 345 -37.11 -10.62 -14.75
N GLY A 346 -35.96 -10.27 -14.16
CA GLY A 346 -35.36 -10.94 -13.03
C GLY A 346 -36.04 -10.66 -11.68
N GLU A 347 -36.82 -9.58 -11.59
CA GLU A 347 -37.48 -9.16 -10.34
C GLU A 347 -38.32 -10.29 -9.72
N GLY A 348 -38.06 -10.58 -8.44
CA GLY A 348 -38.77 -11.62 -7.69
C GLY A 348 -38.29 -13.05 -7.97
N LYS A 349 -37.28 -13.25 -8.81
CA LYS A 349 -36.56 -14.52 -8.95
C LYS A 349 -35.35 -14.55 -8.00
N SER A 350 -34.84 -15.75 -7.75
CA SER A 350 -33.59 -15.98 -7.04
C SER A 350 -32.66 -16.73 -7.98
N TRP A 351 -31.48 -16.18 -8.22
CA TRP A 351 -30.48 -16.84 -9.04
C TRP A 351 -29.61 -17.79 -8.21
N THR A 352 -29.03 -18.77 -8.88
CA THR A 352 -28.02 -19.67 -8.33
C THR A 352 -27.06 -19.91 -9.46
N GLU A 353 -25.77 -19.75 -9.21
CA GLU A 353 -24.74 -19.92 -10.22
C GLU A 353 -24.81 -21.32 -10.82
N PRO A 354 -25.01 -21.46 -12.16
CA PRO A 354 -24.93 -22.76 -12.82
C PRO A 354 -23.53 -23.36 -12.73
N ASP A 355 -23.42 -24.69 -12.59
CA ASP A 355 -22.12 -25.39 -12.51
C ASP A 355 -21.19 -25.09 -13.71
N ASP A 356 -21.74 -24.80 -14.88
CA ASP A 356 -21.01 -24.48 -16.11
C ASP A 356 -20.79 -22.97 -16.34
N PHE A 357 -21.16 -22.11 -15.40
CA PHE A 357 -21.15 -20.66 -15.60
C PHE A 357 -19.73 -20.11 -15.84
N THR A 358 -18.76 -20.52 -15.02
CA THR A 358 -17.36 -20.14 -15.22
C THR A 358 -16.82 -20.63 -16.57
N ASP A 359 -17.21 -21.83 -17.01
CA ASP A 359 -16.79 -22.36 -18.31
C ASP A 359 -17.40 -21.56 -19.48
N ARG A 360 -18.66 -21.08 -19.34
CA ARG A 360 -19.29 -20.17 -20.31
C ARG A 360 -18.56 -18.82 -20.36
N LEU A 361 -18.12 -18.28 -19.22
CA LEU A 361 -17.31 -17.05 -19.16
C LEU A 361 -15.90 -17.25 -19.77
N HIS A 362 -15.38 -18.46 -19.75
CA HIS A 362 -14.09 -18.83 -20.35
C HIS A 362 -14.18 -19.26 -21.82
N SER A 363 -15.37 -19.25 -22.41
CA SER A 363 -15.64 -19.60 -23.79
C SER A 363 -14.73 -18.88 -24.79
N GLU A 364 -14.37 -19.60 -25.86
CA GLU A 364 -13.67 -19.05 -27.04
C GLU A 364 -14.60 -18.21 -27.94
N GLU A 365 -15.90 -18.31 -27.73
CA GLU A 365 -16.94 -17.58 -28.44
C GLU A 365 -17.52 -16.47 -27.55
N PRO A 366 -17.47 -15.19 -27.96
CA PRO A 366 -17.94 -14.09 -27.13
C PRO A 366 -19.46 -14.14 -26.92
N GLU A 367 -20.22 -14.67 -27.89
CA GLU A 367 -21.68 -14.85 -27.76
C GLU A 367 -22.05 -15.61 -26.48
N ALA A 368 -21.34 -16.71 -26.18
CA ALA A 368 -21.63 -17.53 -25.01
C ALA A 368 -21.41 -16.79 -23.68
N VAL A 369 -20.45 -15.86 -23.64
CA VAL A 369 -20.17 -15.00 -22.47
C VAL A 369 -21.32 -14.03 -22.27
N TYR A 370 -21.75 -13.35 -23.33
CA TYR A 370 -22.85 -12.38 -23.26
C TYR A 370 -24.18 -13.06 -22.93
N GLU A 371 -24.49 -14.20 -23.58
CA GLU A 371 -25.68 -15.01 -23.25
C GLU A 371 -25.67 -15.46 -21.79
N ALA A 372 -24.51 -15.83 -21.23
CA ALA A 372 -24.42 -16.23 -19.83
C ALA A 372 -24.83 -15.09 -18.88
N LEU A 373 -24.33 -13.88 -19.13
CA LEU A 373 -24.67 -12.69 -18.34
C LEU A 373 -26.15 -12.31 -18.52
N ASP A 374 -26.59 -12.20 -19.76
CA ASP A 374 -27.97 -11.87 -20.15
C ASP A 374 -28.99 -12.85 -19.49
N ASP A 375 -28.73 -14.16 -19.58
CA ASP A 375 -29.57 -15.21 -18.97
C ASP A 375 -29.60 -15.09 -17.45
N ALA A 376 -28.45 -14.82 -16.83
CA ALA A 376 -28.35 -14.72 -15.39
C ALA A 376 -29.08 -13.49 -14.85
N ILE A 377 -28.96 -12.33 -15.51
CA ILE A 377 -29.72 -11.11 -15.15
C ILE A 377 -31.23 -11.38 -15.26
N ARG A 378 -31.70 -11.94 -16.38
CA ARG A 378 -33.13 -12.32 -16.54
C ARG A 378 -33.55 -13.39 -15.53
N GLY A 379 -32.61 -14.20 -15.06
CA GLY A 379 -32.78 -15.21 -14.01
C GLY A 379 -32.86 -14.64 -12.59
N GLY A 380 -32.62 -13.33 -12.41
CA GLY A 380 -32.66 -12.65 -11.12
C GLY A 380 -31.31 -12.55 -10.42
N ALA A 381 -30.19 -12.71 -11.14
CA ALA A 381 -28.86 -12.55 -10.56
C ALA A 381 -28.63 -11.09 -10.20
N THR A 382 -28.29 -10.82 -8.94
CA THR A 382 -27.91 -9.48 -8.50
C THR A 382 -26.56 -9.08 -9.10
N VAL A 383 -26.29 -7.77 -9.14
CA VAL A 383 -24.99 -7.26 -9.60
C VAL A 383 -23.84 -7.77 -8.75
N GLU A 384 -24.04 -7.95 -7.44
CA GLU A 384 -23.05 -8.53 -6.54
C GLU A 384 -22.76 -10.00 -6.89
N GLU A 385 -23.81 -10.82 -7.05
CA GLU A 385 -23.65 -12.24 -7.41
C GLU A 385 -22.92 -12.42 -8.74
N LEU A 386 -23.24 -11.62 -9.77
CA LEU A 386 -22.54 -11.69 -11.05
C LEU A 386 -21.13 -11.14 -10.98
N ALA A 387 -20.90 -10.01 -10.31
CA ALA A 387 -19.57 -9.47 -10.15
C ALA A 387 -18.67 -10.45 -9.39
N ARG A 388 -19.22 -11.13 -8.37
CA ARG A 388 -18.55 -12.22 -7.66
C ARG A 388 -18.16 -13.36 -8.61
N ALA A 389 -19.10 -13.89 -9.40
CA ALA A 389 -18.80 -14.97 -10.34
C ALA A 389 -17.74 -14.58 -11.39
N VAL A 390 -17.85 -13.38 -11.98
CA VAL A 390 -16.89 -12.87 -12.97
C VAL A 390 -15.51 -12.62 -12.35
N ALA A 391 -15.43 -12.14 -11.10
CA ALA A 391 -14.16 -11.99 -10.39
C ALA A 391 -13.45 -13.33 -10.19
N PHE A 392 -14.20 -14.42 -9.91
CA PHE A 392 -13.62 -15.75 -9.84
C PHE A 392 -13.10 -16.22 -11.21
N ALA A 393 -13.90 -16.05 -12.27
CA ALA A 393 -13.48 -16.39 -13.63
C ALA A 393 -12.20 -15.63 -14.03
N ALA A 394 -12.08 -14.35 -13.66
CA ALA A 394 -10.85 -13.57 -13.88
C ALA A 394 -9.67 -14.08 -13.04
N GLY A 395 -9.86 -14.41 -11.76
CA GLY A 395 -8.82 -15.01 -10.92
C GLY A 395 -8.33 -16.36 -11.46
N LYS A 396 -9.24 -17.18 -12.02
CA LYS A 396 -8.91 -18.44 -12.68
C LYS A 396 -8.04 -18.22 -13.94
N ARG A 397 -8.23 -17.12 -14.70
CA ARG A 397 -7.32 -16.75 -15.81
C ARG A 397 -5.89 -16.52 -15.33
N VAL A 398 -5.70 -15.87 -14.18
CA VAL A 398 -4.38 -15.68 -13.55
C VAL A 398 -3.77 -17.02 -13.11
N ALA A 399 -4.55 -17.87 -12.43
CA ALA A 399 -4.11 -19.21 -12.03
C ALA A 399 -3.73 -20.10 -13.22
N GLN A 400 -4.31 -19.88 -14.39
CA GLN A 400 -4.05 -20.67 -15.61
C GLN A 400 -3.07 -19.98 -16.57
N PHE A 401 -2.51 -18.82 -16.21
CA PHE A 401 -1.63 -18.04 -17.08
C PHE A 401 -0.42 -18.85 -17.52
N SER A 402 -0.18 -18.96 -18.83
CA SER A 402 0.94 -19.74 -19.35
C SER A 402 2.27 -19.00 -19.18
N THR A 403 3.27 -19.65 -18.57
CA THR A 403 4.63 -19.09 -18.47
C THR A 403 5.38 -19.02 -19.81
N ALA A 404 4.73 -19.44 -20.90
CA ALA A 404 5.23 -19.27 -22.26
C ALA A 404 4.94 -17.87 -22.86
N ASN A 405 4.07 -17.07 -22.24
CA ASN A 405 3.79 -15.69 -22.64
C ASN A 405 4.92 -14.73 -22.25
N GLU A 406 4.83 -13.47 -22.68
CA GLU A 406 5.76 -12.43 -22.27
C GLU A 406 5.52 -12.03 -20.82
N PHE A 407 6.56 -11.57 -20.12
CA PHE A 407 6.46 -11.22 -18.71
C PHE A 407 5.42 -10.13 -18.43
N ASN A 408 5.33 -9.10 -19.26
CA ASN A 408 4.35 -8.03 -19.06
C ASN A 408 2.90 -8.47 -19.28
N ASP A 409 2.66 -9.61 -19.95
CA ASP A 409 1.31 -10.14 -20.15
C ASP A 409 0.68 -10.61 -18.84
N TRP A 410 1.46 -10.84 -17.77
CA TRP A 410 0.93 -11.02 -16.41
C TRP A 410 0.07 -9.85 -15.97
N ASN A 411 0.45 -8.62 -16.33
CA ASN A 411 -0.31 -7.43 -15.98
C ASN A 411 -1.67 -7.42 -16.70
N THR A 412 -1.78 -7.98 -17.91
CA THR A 412 -3.03 -8.02 -18.68
C THR A 412 -4.12 -8.82 -17.95
N VAL A 413 -3.83 -10.09 -17.59
CA VAL A 413 -4.79 -10.91 -16.82
C VAL A 413 -5.04 -10.36 -15.42
N HIS A 414 -4.06 -9.67 -14.85
CA HIS A 414 -4.15 -9.06 -13.53
C HIS A 414 -5.03 -7.81 -13.52
N HIS A 415 -4.95 -6.96 -14.55
CA HIS A 415 -5.85 -5.82 -14.72
C HIS A 415 -7.30 -6.28 -14.75
N THR A 416 -7.59 -7.34 -15.51
CA THR A 416 -8.93 -7.94 -15.58
C THR A 416 -9.38 -8.42 -14.21
N PHE A 417 -8.52 -9.12 -13.48
CA PHE A 417 -8.85 -9.65 -12.15
C PHE A 417 -9.07 -8.56 -11.11
N THR A 418 -8.18 -7.57 -11.04
CA THR A 418 -8.30 -6.46 -10.08
C THR A 418 -9.49 -5.55 -10.40
N TYR A 419 -9.77 -5.29 -11.67
CA TYR A 419 -10.99 -4.61 -12.10
C TYR A 419 -12.24 -5.39 -11.71
N ALA A 420 -12.30 -6.70 -11.97
CA ALA A 420 -13.44 -7.53 -11.60
C ALA A 420 -13.67 -7.56 -10.07
N ASN A 421 -12.57 -7.65 -9.30
CA ASN A 421 -12.61 -7.50 -7.85
C ASN A 421 -13.16 -6.11 -7.44
N ALA A 422 -12.67 -5.03 -8.05
CA ALA A 422 -13.13 -3.67 -7.76
C ALA A 422 -14.63 -3.50 -8.07
N VAL A 423 -15.13 -4.07 -9.18
CA VAL A 423 -16.58 -4.08 -9.50
C VAL A 423 -17.38 -4.85 -8.45
N HIS A 424 -16.89 -6.00 -7.99
CA HIS A 424 -17.52 -6.77 -6.92
C HIS A 424 -17.58 -5.97 -5.61
N ARG A 425 -16.49 -5.28 -5.23
CA ARG A 425 -16.45 -4.40 -4.05
C ARG A 425 -17.40 -3.21 -4.18
N ALA A 426 -17.47 -2.59 -5.36
CA ALA A 426 -18.43 -1.53 -5.64
C ALA A 426 -19.88 -2.03 -5.53
N ALA A 427 -20.17 -3.25 -5.98
CA ALA A 427 -21.51 -3.85 -5.91
C ALA A 427 -21.96 -4.09 -4.46
N GLN A 428 -21.03 -4.45 -3.57
CA GLN A 428 -21.31 -4.58 -2.14
C GLN A 428 -21.62 -3.24 -1.46
N ARG A 429 -21.10 -2.13 -2.00
CA ARG A 429 -21.28 -0.79 -1.43
C ARG A 429 -22.49 -0.05 -2.02
N ALA A 430 -22.73 -0.18 -3.32
CA ALA A 430 -23.78 0.52 -4.06
C ALA A 430 -24.30 -0.33 -5.25
N PRO A 431 -25.20 -1.30 -5.00
CA PRO A 431 -25.71 -2.22 -6.03
C PRO A 431 -26.71 -1.53 -6.95
N THR A 432 -26.23 -0.85 -7.99
CA THR A 432 -27.07 -0.13 -8.96
C THR A 432 -27.16 -0.88 -10.29
N THR A 433 -28.23 -0.62 -11.05
CA THR A 433 -28.42 -1.21 -12.38
C THR A 433 -27.27 -0.84 -13.32
N GLU A 434 -26.77 0.39 -13.28
CA GLU A 434 -25.65 0.81 -14.13
C GLU A 434 -24.38 -0.01 -13.88
N LEU A 435 -24.18 -0.54 -12.67
CA LEU A 435 -22.98 -1.27 -12.31
C LEU A 435 -22.89 -2.66 -12.99
N TYR A 436 -23.99 -3.21 -13.52
CA TYR A 436 -23.89 -4.38 -14.41
C TYR A 436 -22.97 -4.10 -15.61
N ARG A 437 -22.85 -2.86 -16.08
CA ARG A 437 -21.89 -2.51 -17.15
C ARG A 437 -20.45 -2.85 -16.77
N GLY A 438 -20.08 -2.63 -15.51
CA GLY A 438 -18.77 -3.05 -14.98
C GLY A 438 -18.59 -4.57 -15.02
N VAL A 439 -19.66 -5.34 -14.77
CA VAL A 439 -19.65 -6.82 -14.89
C VAL A 439 -19.42 -7.25 -16.33
N TYR A 440 -20.10 -6.63 -17.30
CA TYR A 440 -19.89 -6.91 -18.73
C TYR A 440 -18.48 -6.53 -19.17
N ASP A 441 -17.95 -5.39 -18.72
CA ASP A 441 -16.58 -4.97 -19.02
C ASP A 441 -15.57 -6.00 -18.49
N ALA A 442 -15.74 -6.46 -17.25
CA ALA A 442 -14.88 -7.47 -16.64
C ALA A 442 -14.94 -8.81 -17.41
N ALA A 443 -16.15 -9.31 -17.70
CA ALA A 443 -16.34 -10.55 -18.44
C ALA A 443 -15.83 -10.49 -19.89
N THR A 444 -15.96 -9.32 -20.53
CA THR A 444 -15.41 -9.08 -21.87
C THR A 444 -13.88 -9.17 -21.85
N ASN A 445 -13.23 -8.65 -20.81
CA ASN A 445 -11.79 -8.81 -20.66
C ASN A 445 -11.38 -10.25 -20.32
N VAL A 446 -12.16 -10.98 -19.50
CA VAL A 446 -11.94 -12.43 -19.27
C VAL A 446 -11.94 -13.22 -20.59
N TYR A 447 -12.78 -12.80 -21.54
CA TYR A 447 -12.78 -13.33 -22.91
C TYR A 447 -11.54 -12.89 -23.70
N LEU A 448 -11.18 -11.59 -23.67
CA LEU A 448 -10.00 -11.07 -24.39
C LEU A 448 -8.69 -11.75 -23.92
N ASP A 449 -8.61 -12.10 -22.65
CA ASP A 449 -7.46 -12.73 -22.01
C ASP A 449 -7.26 -14.20 -22.39
N ARG A 450 -8.23 -14.84 -23.06
CA ARG A 450 -8.24 -16.30 -23.31
C ARG A 450 -6.96 -16.84 -23.97
N PHE A 451 -6.33 -16.04 -24.83
CA PHE A 451 -5.12 -16.44 -25.53
C PHE A 451 -3.91 -16.60 -24.59
N LEU A 452 -3.91 -15.94 -23.44
CA LEU A 452 -2.86 -16.03 -22.42
C LEU A 452 -2.90 -17.37 -21.66
N ASN A 453 -3.95 -18.18 -21.87
CA ASN A 453 -4.06 -19.55 -21.37
C ASN A 453 -4.05 -20.58 -22.50
N THR A 454 -3.31 -20.37 -23.60
CA THR A 454 -3.21 -21.34 -24.70
C THR A 454 -1.78 -21.87 -24.91
N PRO A 455 -1.46 -23.12 -24.49
CA PRO A 455 -2.27 -23.97 -23.61
C PRO A 455 -2.31 -23.39 -22.19
N PRO A 456 -3.30 -23.78 -21.37
CA PRO A 456 -3.37 -23.32 -20.00
C PRO A 456 -2.22 -23.90 -19.22
N ALA A 457 -1.74 -23.19 -18.21
CA ALA A 457 -0.79 -23.75 -17.29
C ALA A 457 -1.38 -24.99 -16.58
N PRO A 458 -0.56 -25.99 -16.26
CA PRO A 458 -1.05 -27.21 -15.65
C PRO A 458 -1.71 -26.90 -14.30
N GLU A 459 -2.81 -27.60 -14.02
CA GLU A 459 -3.38 -27.58 -12.68
C GLU A 459 -2.38 -28.19 -11.68
N PRO A 460 -2.24 -27.62 -10.49
CA PRO A 460 -1.47 -28.20 -9.40
C PRO A 460 -1.76 -29.69 -9.20
N SER A 461 -0.72 -30.50 -9.04
CA SER A 461 -0.90 -31.89 -8.62
C SER A 461 -1.28 -31.93 -7.14
N VAL A 462 -2.49 -32.40 -6.83
CA VAL A 462 -3.01 -32.51 -5.46
C VAL A 462 -2.33 -33.66 -4.70
N ASP A 463 -1.77 -33.37 -3.53
CA ASP A 463 -1.33 -34.36 -2.55
C ASP A 463 -1.89 -34.05 -1.15
N GLU A 464 -3.05 -34.64 -0.83
CA GLU A 464 -3.69 -34.52 0.50
C GLU A 464 -2.84 -35.14 1.63
N SER A 465 -1.79 -35.90 1.31
CA SER A 465 -0.89 -36.54 2.29
C SER A 465 0.40 -35.77 2.54
N ALA A 466 0.59 -34.64 1.85
CA ALA A 466 1.73 -33.75 2.06
C ALA A 466 1.76 -33.20 3.49
N ASP A 467 2.95 -32.75 3.92
CA ASP A 467 3.11 -32.03 5.19
C ASP A 467 2.91 -30.53 4.93
N PRO A 468 1.87 -29.88 5.51
CA PRO A 468 1.65 -28.44 5.30
C PRO A 468 2.85 -27.58 5.70
N ASP A 469 3.64 -27.98 6.70
CA ASP A 469 4.82 -27.20 7.10
C ASP A 469 5.93 -27.26 6.06
N GLU A 470 6.10 -28.40 5.40
CA GLU A 470 7.07 -28.60 4.32
C GLU A 470 6.62 -27.86 3.05
N GLU A 471 5.34 -27.97 2.69
CA GLU A 471 4.77 -27.27 1.52
C GLU A 471 4.90 -25.74 1.65
N LEU A 472 4.66 -25.18 2.84
CA LEU A 472 4.83 -23.76 3.07
C LEU A 472 6.31 -23.32 3.00
N GLN A 473 7.24 -24.14 3.50
CA GLN A 473 8.67 -23.86 3.39
C GLN A 473 9.14 -23.88 1.93
N GLU A 474 8.69 -24.85 1.14
CA GLU A 474 9.03 -24.95 -0.29
C GLU A 474 8.38 -23.82 -1.10
N LEU A 475 7.16 -23.40 -0.76
CA LEU A 475 6.55 -22.20 -1.33
C LEU A 475 7.43 -20.96 -1.12
N LEU A 476 7.89 -20.73 0.11
CA LEU A 476 8.78 -19.62 0.41
C LEU A 476 10.14 -19.77 -0.28
N HIS A 477 10.64 -21.00 -0.44
CA HIS A 477 11.86 -21.26 -1.21
C HIS A 477 11.70 -20.88 -2.69
N CYS A 478 10.54 -21.13 -3.30
CA CYS A 478 10.24 -20.70 -4.67
C CYS A 478 10.38 -19.18 -4.85
N PHE A 479 10.09 -18.38 -3.82
CA PHE A 479 10.22 -16.93 -3.85
C PHE A 479 11.67 -16.43 -3.80
N GLU A 480 12.61 -17.28 -3.42
CA GLU A 480 14.05 -16.96 -3.44
C GLU A 480 14.71 -17.29 -4.80
N MET A 481 13.97 -17.90 -5.74
CA MET A 481 14.50 -18.43 -7.00
C MET A 481 13.68 -17.97 -8.21
N GLU A 482 14.35 -17.42 -9.23
CA GLU A 482 13.67 -17.02 -10.47
C GLU A 482 13.10 -18.25 -11.22
N GLY A 483 11.85 -18.17 -11.65
CA GLY A 483 11.25 -19.12 -12.59
C GLY A 483 10.45 -20.27 -11.96
N GLU A 484 10.36 -20.35 -10.63
CA GLU A 484 9.63 -21.40 -9.90
C GLU A 484 8.10 -21.15 -9.83
N VAL A 485 7.51 -20.56 -10.88
CA VAL A 485 6.10 -20.12 -10.90
C VAL A 485 5.12 -21.28 -10.67
N ASN A 486 5.26 -22.36 -11.44
CA ASN A 486 4.34 -23.50 -11.32
C ASN A 486 4.54 -24.27 -10.01
N ALA A 487 5.78 -24.32 -9.51
CA ALA A 487 6.09 -24.93 -8.22
C ALA A 487 5.41 -24.17 -7.08
N ALA A 488 5.54 -22.84 -7.05
CA ALA A 488 4.86 -21.99 -6.06
C ALA A 488 3.33 -22.20 -6.08
N GLY A 489 2.72 -22.26 -7.27
CA GLY A 489 1.30 -22.56 -7.41
C GLY A 489 0.90 -23.94 -6.85
N THR A 490 1.78 -24.93 -6.99
CA THR A 490 1.58 -26.29 -6.50
C THR A 490 1.71 -26.38 -4.99
N HIS A 491 2.73 -25.76 -4.42
CA HIS A 491 2.96 -25.75 -2.97
C HIS A 491 1.85 -25.01 -2.22
N ALA A 492 1.36 -23.89 -2.75
CA ALA A 492 0.21 -23.19 -2.16
C ALA A 492 -1.07 -24.03 -2.19
N ALA A 493 -1.29 -24.80 -3.27
CA ALA A 493 -2.44 -25.69 -3.38
C ALA A 493 -2.34 -26.87 -2.40
N ASN A 494 -1.21 -27.56 -2.38
CA ASN A 494 -0.96 -28.69 -1.47
C ASN A 494 -1.03 -28.29 -0.01
N PHE A 495 -0.52 -27.10 0.35
CA PHE A 495 -0.65 -26.56 1.70
C PHE A 495 -2.11 -26.55 2.18
N LEU A 496 -3.03 -26.07 1.33
CA LEU A 496 -4.45 -25.99 1.66
C LEU A 496 -5.12 -27.37 1.67
N ASP A 497 -4.84 -28.20 0.66
CA ASP A 497 -5.46 -29.54 0.54
C ASP A 497 -4.98 -30.50 1.64
N ALA A 498 -3.74 -30.34 2.14
CA ALA A 498 -3.21 -31.06 3.29
C ALA A 498 -3.74 -30.56 4.66
N GLY A 499 -4.64 -29.57 4.66
CA GLY A 499 -5.27 -29.03 5.88
C GLY A 499 -4.44 -27.97 6.61
N GLY A 500 -3.51 -27.31 5.91
CA GLY A 500 -2.78 -26.15 6.42
C GLY A 500 -3.71 -24.98 6.76
N ASP A 501 -3.30 -24.16 7.72
CA ASP A 501 -4.07 -23.01 8.18
C ASP A 501 -4.04 -21.87 7.13
N PRO A 502 -5.19 -21.50 6.52
CA PRO A 502 -5.24 -20.42 5.54
C PRO A 502 -4.74 -19.07 6.07
N GLU A 503 -4.93 -18.77 7.35
CA GLU A 503 -4.46 -17.51 7.94
C GLU A 503 -2.94 -17.43 7.94
N ARG A 504 -2.27 -18.57 8.18
CA ARG A 504 -0.82 -18.66 8.08
C ARG A 504 -0.33 -18.51 6.64
N LEU A 505 -1.02 -19.10 5.67
CA LEU A 505 -0.67 -18.90 4.26
C LEU A 505 -0.76 -17.42 3.86
N LYS A 506 -1.83 -16.72 4.27
CA LYS A 506 -1.99 -15.28 4.02
C LYS A 506 -0.87 -14.45 4.63
N ALA A 507 -0.54 -14.70 5.90
CA ALA A 507 0.53 -14.02 6.61
C ALA A 507 1.88 -14.17 5.89
N GLU A 508 2.23 -15.40 5.48
CA GLU A 508 3.51 -15.69 4.82
C GLU A 508 3.59 -15.13 3.39
N LEU A 509 2.50 -15.19 2.61
CA LEU A 509 2.43 -14.54 1.30
C LEU A 509 2.59 -13.01 1.42
N GLY A 510 1.97 -12.41 2.45
CA GLY A 510 2.12 -11.00 2.77
C GLY A 510 3.55 -10.65 3.19
N GLY A 511 4.13 -11.41 4.13
CA GLY A 511 5.50 -11.23 4.60
C GLY A 511 6.54 -11.39 3.50
N ALA A 512 6.33 -12.32 2.56
CA ALA A 512 7.17 -12.48 1.37
C ALA A 512 7.13 -11.22 0.48
N LEU A 513 5.94 -10.69 0.19
CA LEU A 513 5.78 -9.47 -0.62
C LEU A 513 6.48 -8.26 -0.02
N LEU A 514 6.39 -8.09 1.30
CA LEU A 514 6.91 -6.91 1.99
C LEU A 514 8.44 -6.79 1.95
N ARG A 515 9.14 -7.89 1.67
CA ARG A 515 10.61 -7.91 1.50
C ARG A 515 11.03 -7.51 0.09
N GLU A 516 10.10 -7.48 -0.86
CA GLU A 516 10.38 -7.29 -2.28
C GLU A 516 10.19 -5.84 -2.75
N ASP A 517 11.03 -5.43 -3.70
CA ASP A 517 10.93 -4.16 -4.42
C ASP A 517 10.01 -4.28 -5.65
N THR A 518 8.84 -4.87 -5.46
CA THR A 518 7.92 -5.11 -6.58
C THR A 518 7.21 -3.85 -7.07
N GLY A 519 6.70 -3.94 -8.30
CA GLY A 519 5.81 -2.93 -8.88
C GLY A 519 4.39 -3.02 -8.32
N PHE A 520 3.60 -1.96 -8.54
CA PHE A 520 2.31 -1.74 -7.88
C PHE A 520 1.29 -2.88 -8.08
N HIS A 521 1.29 -3.54 -9.24
CA HIS A 521 0.38 -4.64 -9.54
C HIS A 521 0.49 -5.80 -8.55
N THR A 522 1.70 -6.11 -8.06
CA THR A 522 1.93 -7.24 -7.16
C THR A 522 1.20 -7.07 -5.83
N PHE A 523 1.12 -5.83 -5.32
CA PHE A 523 0.35 -5.51 -4.11
C PHE A 523 -1.15 -5.68 -4.34
N GLN A 524 -1.65 -5.24 -5.50
CA GLN A 524 -3.06 -5.45 -5.85
C GLN A 524 -3.36 -6.94 -6.09
N ALA A 525 -2.42 -7.72 -6.64
CA ALA A 525 -2.59 -9.14 -6.90
C ALA A 525 -2.79 -9.91 -5.58
N LEU A 526 -1.93 -9.63 -4.59
CA LEU A 526 -2.08 -10.18 -3.25
C LEU A 526 -3.41 -9.76 -2.63
N GLU A 527 -3.72 -8.46 -2.60
CA GLU A 527 -4.94 -7.98 -1.92
C GLU A 527 -6.22 -8.50 -2.56
N ALA A 528 -6.37 -8.36 -3.88
CA ALA A 528 -7.56 -8.83 -4.59
C ALA A 528 -7.68 -10.36 -4.54
N GLY A 529 -6.57 -11.07 -4.66
CA GLY A 529 -6.52 -12.53 -4.58
C GLY A 529 -6.96 -13.05 -3.22
N LEU A 530 -6.36 -12.54 -2.15
CA LEU A 530 -6.71 -12.93 -0.78
C LEU A 530 -8.11 -12.46 -0.39
N ARG A 531 -8.55 -11.28 -0.86
CA ARG A 531 -9.94 -10.82 -0.65
C ARG A 531 -10.94 -11.76 -1.31
N GLN A 532 -10.72 -12.12 -2.57
CA GLN A 532 -11.62 -13.05 -3.26
C GLN A 532 -11.53 -14.44 -2.63
N PHE A 533 -10.38 -14.86 -2.11
CA PHE A 533 -10.23 -16.10 -1.34
C PHE A 533 -11.11 -16.10 -0.09
N ASP A 534 -11.06 -15.03 0.72
CA ASP A 534 -11.82 -14.89 1.97
C ASP A 534 -13.35 -14.95 1.73
N LEU A 535 -13.79 -14.46 0.57
CA LEU A 535 -15.21 -14.39 0.18
C LEU A 535 -15.78 -15.71 -0.38
N ARG A 536 -15.01 -16.80 -0.39
CA ARG A 536 -15.43 -18.09 -0.98
C ARG A 536 -15.65 -19.11 0.10
N ASP A 537 -16.62 -20.00 -0.10
CA ASP A 537 -16.84 -21.15 0.79
C ASP A 537 -16.35 -22.47 0.17
N ASP A 538 -16.29 -22.53 -1.17
CA ASP A 538 -15.81 -23.70 -1.90
C ASP A 538 -14.27 -23.83 -1.76
N PRO A 539 -13.75 -24.94 -1.19
CA PRO A 539 -12.33 -25.19 -1.09
C PRO A 539 -11.60 -25.18 -2.44
N ASP A 540 -12.25 -25.61 -3.52
CA ASP A 540 -11.65 -25.67 -4.85
C ASP A 540 -11.46 -24.26 -5.42
N GLU A 541 -12.44 -23.37 -5.24
CA GLU A 541 -12.32 -21.95 -5.63
C GLU A 541 -11.22 -21.24 -4.83
N ARG A 542 -11.17 -21.50 -3.51
CA ARG A 542 -10.12 -20.99 -2.62
C ARG A 542 -8.74 -21.44 -3.10
N ARG A 543 -8.57 -22.72 -3.41
CA ARG A 543 -7.32 -23.27 -3.94
C ARG A 543 -6.90 -22.57 -5.23
N VAL A 544 -7.82 -22.38 -6.18
CA VAL A 544 -7.53 -21.68 -7.44
C VAL A 544 -7.00 -20.25 -7.18
N LEU A 545 -7.63 -19.50 -6.27
CA LEU A 545 -7.23 -18.13 -5.96
C LEU A 545 -5.88 -18.07 -5.21
N ALA A 546 -5.63 -18.98 -4.28
CA ALA A 546 -4.32 -19.09 -3.62
C ALA A 546 -3.21 -19.44 -4.62
N THR A 547 -3.47 -20.39 -5.54
CA THR A 547 -2.57 -20.71 -6.65
C THR A 547 -2.32 -19.48 -7.54
N ALA A 548 -3.36 -18.71 -7.89
CA ALA A 548 -3.20 -17.48 -8.69
C ALA A 548 -2.24 -16.49 -8.01
N VAL A 549 -2.44 -16.23 -6.72
CA VAL A 549 -1.59 -15.33 -5.94
C VAL A 549 -0.16 -15.84 -5.90
N ALA A 550 0.07 -17.08 -5.43
CA ALA A 550 1.41 -17.64 -5.28
C ALA A 550 2.20 -17.63 -6.61
N ARG A 551 1.53 -17.97 -7.72
CA ARG A 551 2.13 -17.92 -9.05
C ARG A 551 2.47 -16.49 -9.47
N TYR A 552 1.57 -15.53 -9.24
CA TYR A 552 1.81 -14.14 -9.58
C TYR A 552 3.02 -13.60 -8.82
N LEU A 553 3.11 -13.89 -7.51
CA LEU A 553 4.25 -13.51 -6.68
C LEU A 553 5.55 -14.13 -7.20
N ALA A 554 5.58 -15.46 -7.39
CA ALA A 554 6.77 -16.17 -7.89
C ALA A 554 7.21 -15.72 -9.29
N ALA A 555 6.29 -15.22 -10.13
CA ALA A 555 6.67 -14.65 -11.41
C ALA A 555 7.48 -13.35 -11.26
N HIS A 556 7.22 -12.57 -10.21
CA HIS A 556 7.82 -11.25 -9.98
C HIS A 556 8.99 -11.26 -8.99
N TYR A 557 9.30 -12.43 -8.40
CA TYR A 557 10.33 -12.61 -7.37
C TYR A 557 11.51 -13.44 -7.89
N PRO A 558 12.68 -13.34 -7.23
CA PRO A 558 13.06 -12.33 -6.25
C PRO A 558 13.43 -10.99 -6.92
N THR A 559 13.39 -9.90 -6.15
CA THR A 559 13.88 -8.57 -6.56
C THR A 559 15.19 -8.21 -5.85
N ARG A 560 15.62 -6.94 -5.95
CA ARG A 560 16.86 -6.45 -5.30
C ARG A 560 16.75 -6.22 -3.80
N ARG A 561 15.53 -6.07 -3.26
CA ARG A 561 15.25 -5.87 -1.83
C ARG A 561 15.99 -4.69 -1.17
N GLU A 562 16.21 -3.61 -1.91
CA GLU A 562 16.79 -2.34 -1.44
C GLU A 562 15.93 -1.70 -0.33
N ARG A 563 14.59 -1.79 -0.42
CA ARG A 563 13.71 -1.29 0.63
C ARG A 563 13.80 -2.12 1.91
N GLU A 564 13.89 -3.45 1.82
CA GLU A 564 14.11 -4.31 2.99
C GLU A 564 15.45 -4.01 3.67
N GLN A 565 16.50 -3.72 2.90
CA GLN A 565 17.78 -3.30 3.48
C GLN A 565 17.62 -2.01 4.29
N THR A 566 16.90 -1.02 3.75
CA THR A 566 16.63 0.25 4.45
C THR A 566 15.80 0.02 5.73
N TYR A 567 14.75 -0.80 5.64
CA TYR A 567 13.92 -1.17 6.77
C TYR A 567 14.73 -1.90 7.86
N SER A 568 15.56 -2.87 7.48
CA SER A 568 16.44 -3.60 8.40
C SER A 568 17.39 -2.66 9.13
N ILE A 569 17.98 -1.68 8.43
CA ILE A 569 18.79 -0.63 9.06
C ILE A 569 17.95 0.14 10.10
N ALA A 570 16.75 0.62 9.73
CA ALA A 570 15.89 1.36 10.67
C ALA A 570 15.47 0.52 11.90
N SER A 571 15.12 -0.75 11.71
CA SER A 571 14.69 -1.64 12.79
C SER A 571 15.84 -1.95 13.76
N ARG A 572 17.03 -2.27 13.23
CA ARG A 572 18.25 -2.41 14.02
C ARG A 572 18.62 -1.11 14.73
N LEU A 573 18.36 0.04 14.09
CA LEU A 573 18.58 1.34 14.72
C LEU A 573 17.71 1.51 15.97
N HIS A 574 16.42 1.22 15.88
CA HIS A 574 15.49 1.25 17.01
C HIS A 574 15.86 0.25 18.13
N ARG A 575 16.52 -0.87 17.81
CA ARG A 575 17.03 -1.83 18.82
C ARG A 575 18.36 -1.41 19.49
N GLY A 576 18.93 -0.27 19.11
CA GLY A 576 20.20 0.22 19.65
C GLY A 576 21.45 -0.47 19.06
N GLU A 577 21.33 -1.25 17.99
CA GLU A 577 22.45 -1.98 17.39
C GLU A 577 23.47 -1.06 16.70
N ARG A 578 24.72 -1.53 16.59
CA ARG A 578 25.77 -0.87 15.82
C ARG A 578 25.71 -1.32 14.36
N ILE A 579 25.25 -0.44 13.48
CA ILE A 579 25.07 -0.76 12.05
C ILE A 579 26.40 -0.80 11.29
N HIS A 580 27.37 0.00 11.72
CA HIS A 580 28.67 0.19 11.05
C HIS A 580 29.68 -0.93 11.36
N GLU A 581 29.38 -1.82 12.32
CA GLU A 581 30.18 -3.00 12.63
C GLU A 581 29.58 -4.22 11.91
N GLU A 582 30.40 -5.01 11.20
CA GLU A 582 29.91 -6.23 10.55
C GLU A 582 29.31 -7.18 11.60
N SER A 583 28.11 -7.70 11.32
CA SER A 583 27.48 -8.78 12.08
C SER A 583 28.31 -10.06 11.92
N GLY A 584 29.37 -10.16 12.72
CA GLY A 584 30.37 -11.24 12.66
C GLY A 584 31.53 -11.10 13.65
N ALA A 585 31.63 -10.01 14.41
CA ALA A 585 32.70 -9.78 15.38
C ALA A 585 32.32 -9.98 16.85
N GLU A 586 31.18 -10.60 17.17
CA GLU A 586 30.94 -11.18 18.50
C GLU A 586 31.70 -12.50 18.63
N GLY A 587 33.01 -12.39 18.78
CA GLY A 587 33.88 -13.56 18.83
C GLY A 587 35.37 -13.26 19.00
N ALA A 588 35.76 -12.13 19.58
CA ALA A 588 37.06 -11.97 20.26
C ALA A 588 37.16 -10.58 20.91
N ALA A 589 37.64 -10.59 22.15
CA ALA A 589 38.10 -9.47 22.99
C ALA A 589 37.05 -8.86 23.95
N ASP A 590 37.26 -8.86 25.27
CA ASP A 590 38.15 -9.65 26.13
C ASP A 590 37.70 -9.44 27.59
N ASP A 591 38.20 -10.32 28.46
CA ASP A 591 38.39 -10.12 29.91
C ASP A 591 39.08 -8.78 30.28
#